data_AF-A0A4U3ML87-F1
#
_entry.id   AF-A0A4U3ML87-F1
#
_cell.length_a   1.000
_cell.length_b   1.000
_cell.length_c   1.000
_cell.angle_alpha   90.00
_cell.angle_beta   90.00
_cell.angle_gamma   90.00
#
_symmetry.space_group_name_H-M   'P 1'
#
loop_
_entity.id
_entity.type
_entity.pdbx_description
1 polymer ?
#
loop_
_entity_poly.entity_id
_entity_poly.type
_entity_poly.pdbx_seq_one_letter_code
_entity_poly.pdbx_strand_id
1 'polypeptide(L)'
;MLFGLPPGRQLRAAGGLALAAAGLLVAGAFVNSRAVQQVAAPTEQVPRIDAAAREREQAATWVARQVKGIVGCDAPVCALLATQGVEPSRLLPLRGQEEVLNADVVVVTPALRELFGPGLEPVTATEPLATVGAIRIVQVTPQGVGTFAKALERDKRDRRDAGRELLANPRLAATPAATRQLAGGEVDARILVSLAALAASHRLYIRGFGDGGADPREVPYRTVEVSSVDGSEPTSESVSGIIRFLEAQESRFHPIEVNIARPVDAVSTILRIRYAAPSPTGSLTS
;
A
#
# COMPACT_ATOMS: atom_id res chain seq x y z
N MET A 1 -24.75 -43.03 49.94
CA MET A 1 -24.55 -41.65 50.44
C MET A 1 -24.15 -40.80 49.24
N LEU A 2 -24.87 -39.80 48.74
CA LEU A 2 -26.24 -39.25 48.89
C LEU A 2 -26.61 -38.77 47.46
N PHE A 3 -27.76 -39.17 46.87
CA PHE A 3 -29.06 -38.45 46.82
C PHE A 3 -29.01 -37.07 46.13
N GLY A 4 -29.92 -36.64 45.25
CA GLY A 4 -31.24 -37.14 44.80
C GLY A 4 -31.71 -36.29 43.60
N LEU A 5 -32.45 -36.86 42.63
CA LEU A 5 -33.92 -37.00 42.51
C LEU A 5 -34.58 -35.86 41.67
N PRO A 6 -35.67 -36.15 40.93
CA PRO A 6 -35.91 -35.64 39.58
C PRO A 6 -37.33 -34.99 39.44
N PRO A 7 -38.12 -35.11 38.34
CA PRO A 7 -38.87 -33.99 37.76
C PRO A 7 -40.40 -34.03 37.99
N GLY A 8 -41.09 -32.92 37.68
CA GLY A 8 -42.55 -32.81 37.70
C GLY A 8 -43.14 -32.39 36.35
N ARG A 9 -44.22 -33.06 35.94
CA ARG A 9 -44.83 -33.15 34.60
C ARG A 9 -46.28 -32.63 34.68
N GLN A 10 -46.78 -32.02 33.57
CA GLN A 10 -48.17 -32.09 33.05
C GLN A 10 -49.25 -31.27 33.83
N LEU A 11 -50.43 -30.84 33.33
CA LEU A 11 -51.37 -31.13 32.23
C LEU A 11 -52.15 -29.81 31.89
N ARG A 12 -52.42 -29.46 30.62
CA ARG A 12 -53.65 -29.63 29.79
C ARG A 12 -54.98 -28.94 30.21
N ALA A 13 -55.59 -28.33 29.17
CA ALA A 13 -57.04 -28.16 28.89
C ALA A 13 -57.80 -27.07 29.67
N ALA A 14 -58.88 -26.44 29.20
CA ALA A 14 -59.56 -26.25 27.91
C ALA A 14 -60.77 -25.32 28.18
N GLY A 15 -61.31 -24.67 27.13
CA GLY A 15 -62.64 -24.03 27.12
C GLY A 15 -62.67 -22.59 27.66
N GLY A 16 -63.47 -21.66 27.18
CA GLY A 16 -64.52 -21.64 26.16
C GLY A 16 -65.21 -20.26 26.21
N LEU A 17 -65.60 -19.77 25.03
CA LEU A 17 -66.54 -18.67 24.69
C LEU A 17 -67.29 -17.89 25.79
N ALA A 18 -67.37 -16.56 25.63
CA ALA A 18 -68.65 -15.84 25.41
C ALA A 18 -68.46 -14.34 25.06
N LEU A 19 -69.43 -13.84 24.29
CA LEU A 19 -69.56 -12.56 23.59
C LEU A 19 -70.25 -11.45 24.41
N ALA A 20 -70.22 -10.24 23.81
CA ALA A 20 -71.18 -9.11 23.91
C ALA A 20 -70.91 -8.09 25.05
N ALA A 21 -70.51 -6.84 24.78
CA ALA A 21 -71.10 -5.72 24.00
C ALA A 21 -71.80 -4.71 24.92
N ALA A 22 -71.29 -3.47 24.93
CA ALA A 22 -72.01 -2.21 24.69
C ALA A 22 -71.48 -1.02 25.52
N GLY A 23 -71.00 0.00 24.80
CA GLY A 23 -71.31 1.41 25.05
C GLY A 23 -70.49 2.18 26.10
N LEU A 24 -69.68 3.14 25.64
CA LEU A 24 -69.90 4.57 25.97
C LEU A 24 -69.06 5.47 25.05
N LEU A 25 -69.70 6.48 24.46
CA LEU A 25 -69.09 7.56 23.70
C LEU A 25 -68.53 8.62 24.66
N VAL A 26 -67.26 9.01 24.50
CA VAL A 26 -66.77 10.32 24.95
C VAL A 26 -65.90 10.93 23.87
N ALA A 27 -66.31 12.14 23.45
CA ALA A 27 -65.65 12.97 22.48
C ALA A 27 -64.41 13.67 23.07
N GLY A 28 -63.42 13.91 22.20
CA GLY A 28 -62.49 15.04 22.35
C GLY A 28 -61.10 14.70 22.87
N ALA A 29 -60.14 14.59 21.95
CA ALA A 29 -58.88 15.33 21.97
C ALA A 29 -58.08 15.00 20.70
N PHE A 30 -58.01 15.95 19.77
CA PHE A 30 -56.98 15.94 18.74
C PHE A 30 -55.63 16.19 19.42
N VAL A 31 -54.89 15.13 19.68
CA VAL A 31 -53.49 15.23 20.10
C VAL A 31 -52.63 15.09 18.87
N ASN A 32 -51.88 16.15 18.55
CA ASN A 32 -50.96 16.24 17.44
C ASN A 32 -49.90 15.13 17.49
N SER A 33 -50.07 14.09 16.68
CA SER A 33 -49.00 13.14 16.36
C SER A 33 -48.02 13.77 15.37
N ARG A 34 -47.21 14.73 15.86
CA ARG A 34 -45.94 15.15 15.23
C ARG A 34 -44.79 14.91 16.21
N ALA A 35 -44.69 13.68 16.67
CA ALA A 35 -43.48 13.18 17.30
C ALA A 35 -43.30 11.74 16.83
N VAL A 36 -42.08 11.42 16.40
CA VAL A 36 -41.61 10.09 15.97
C VAL A 36 -42.00 9.69 14.55
N GLN A 37 -41.22 10.16 13.57
CA GLN A 37 -40.63 9.31 12.52
C GLN A 37 -39.67 10.13 11.63
N GLN A 38 -38.60 10.65 12.24
CA GLN A 38 -37.31 10.71 11.54
C GLN A 38 -36.57 9.43 11.91
N VAL A 39 -36.97 8.32 11.31
CA VAL A 39 -36.10 7.15 11.19
C VAL A 39 -35.03 7.56 10.19
N ALA A 40 -33.85 7.89 10.71
CA ALA A 40 -32.64 8.08 9.91
C ALA A 40 -32.50 6.90 8.94
N ALA A 41 -32.26 7.18 7.67
CA ALA A 41 -32.01 6.18 6.64
C ALA A 41 -30.77 5.33 7.03
N PRO A 42 -30.91 4.05 7.44
CA PRO A 42 -29.79 3.28 7.99
C PRO A 42 -28.90 2.65 6.90
N THR A 43 -29.28 2.74 5.63
CA THR A 43 -28.72 1.88 4.58
C THR A 43 -27.52 2.47 3.83
N GLU A 44 -27.25 3.77 3.93
CA GLU A 44 -26.16 4.41 3.16
C GLU A 44 -24.89 4.67 3.99
N GLN A 45 -25.01 4.71 5.32
CA GLN A 45 -23.88 4.87 6.23
C GLN A 45 -23.09 3.57 6.44
N VAL A 46 -23.77 2.43 6.52
CA VAL A 46 -23.11 1.12 6.70
C VAL A 46 -22.18 0.76 5.52
N PRO A 47 -22.61 0.85 4.25
CA PRO A 47 -21.73 0.57 3.10
C PRO A 47 -20.51 1.49 3.00
N ARG A 48 -20.65 2.76 3.44
CA ARG A 48 -19.56 3.74 3.47
C ARG A 48 -18.52 3.41 4.55
N ILE A 49 -18.96 2.97 5.72
CA ILE A 49 -18.05 2.53 6.80
C ILE A 49 -17.24 1.31 6.32
N ASP A 50 -17.90 0.35 5.67
CA ASP A 50 -17.24 -0.84 5.12
C ASP A 50 -16.23 -0.48 4.02
N ALA A 51 -16.54 0.50 3.17
CA ALA A 51 -15.62 0.99 2.14
C ALA A 51 -14.38 1.66 2.76
N ALA A 52 -14.56 2.56 3.71
CA ALA A 52 -13.44 3.24 4.38
C ALA A 52 -12.55 2.26 5.19
N ALA A 53 -13.13 1.22 5.78
CA ALA A 53 -12.37 0.17 6.44
C ALA A 53 -11.52 -0.62 5.43
N ARG A 54 -12.12 -1.03 4.29
CA ARG A 54 -11.40 -1.72 3.21
C ARG A 54 -10.27 -0.88 2.61
N GLU A 55 -10.48 0.42 2.41
CA GLU A 55 -9.44 1.33 1.95
C GLU A 55 -8.25 1.39 2.91
N ARG A 56 -8.50 1.48 4.23
CA ARG A 56 -7.44 1.45 5.25
C ARG A 56 -6.68 0.14 5.24
N GLU A 57 -7.37 -0.99 5.09
CA GLU A 57 -6.75 -2.32 5.03
C GLU A 57 -5.87 -2.49 3.78
N GLN A 58 -6.36 -2.04 2.63
CA GLN A 58 -5.58 -2.05 1.39
C GLN A 58 -4.36 -1.12 1.47
N ALA A 59 -4.51 0.08 2.04
CA ALA A 59 -3.41 1.01 2.26
C ALA A 59 -2.37 0.43 3.22
N ALA A 60 -2.80 -0.15 4.35
CA ALA A 60 -1.91 -0.80 5.31
C ALA A 60 -1.16 -1.98 4.66
N THR A 61 -1.86 -2.79 3.88
CA THR A 61 -1.27 -3.92 3.15
C THR A 61 -0.20 -3.45 2.16
N TRP A 62 -0.47 -2.35 1.45
CA TRP A 62 0.53 -1.76 0.56
C TRP A 62 1.75 -1.28 1.35
N VAL A 63 1.55 -0.54 2.45
CA VAL A 63 2.65 -0.01 3.28
C VAL A 63 3.49 -1.14 3.88
N ALA A 64 2.86 -2.15 4.48
CA ALA A 64 3.56 -3.28 5.10
C ALA A 64 4.44 -4.05 4.10
N ARG A 65 4.00 -4.14 2.84
CA ARG A 65 4.75 -4.77 1.77
C ARG A 65 5.84 -3.90 1.17
N GLN A 66 5.62 -2.59 1.10
CA GLN A 66 6.42 -1.70 0.27
C GLN A 66 7.43 -0.87 1.05
N VAL A 67 7.13 -0.53 2.31
CA VAL A 67 7.92 0.41 3.08
C VAL A 67 8.79 -0.33 4.10
N LYS A 68 10.07 0.04 4.18
CA LYS A 68 11.01 -0.44 5.21
C LYS A 68 11.42 0.64 6.23
N GLY A 69 11.08 1.91 5.98
CA GLY A 69 11.31 3.03 6.88
C GLY A 69 10.26 3.21 7.99
N ILE A 70 10.34 4.35 8.69
CA ILE A 70 9.40 4.83 9.71
C ILE A 70 8.12 5.32 9.02
N VAL A 71 6.97 4.86 9.52
CA VAL A 71 5.64 5.17 8.99
C VAL A 71 4.89 6.05 9.99
N GLY A 72 4.61 7.29 9.59
CA GLY A 72 3.65 8.17 10.25
C GLY A 72 2.22 7.78 9.91
N CYS A 73 1.38 7.52 10.91
CA CYS A 73 -0.01 7.10 10.72
C CYS A 73 -0.93 7.64 11.82
N ASP A 74 -2.24 7.69 11.57
CA ASP A 74 -3.21 7.85 12.65
C ASP A 74 -3.33 6.55 13.47
N ALA A 75 -3.91 6.65 14.68
CA ALA A 75 -3.99 5.51 15.59
C ALA A 75 -4.67 4.26 14.98
N PRO A 76 -5.81 4.36 14.25
CA PRO A 76 -6.40 3.20 13.58
C PRO A 76 -5.48 2.55 12.54
N VAL A 77 -4.81 3.33 11.70
CA VAL A 77 -3.88 2.78 10.69
C VAL A 77 -2.64 2.18 11.34
N CYS A 78 -2.06 2.80 12.36
CA CYS A 78 -0.92 2.24 13.08
C CYS A 78 -1.25 0.91 13.75
N ALA A 79 -2.44 0.80 14.36
CA ALA A 79 -2.89 -0.47 14.93
C ALA A 79 -3.00 -1.56 13.85
N LEU A 80 -3.55 -1.23 12.69
CA LEU A 80 -3.67 -2.16 11.58
C LEU A 80 -2.30 -2.62 11.03
N LEU A 81 -1.36 -1.69 10.85
CA LEU A 81 0.00 -2.02 10.44
C LEU A 81 0.71 -2.94 11.44
N ALA A 82 0.52 -2.72 12.74
CA ALA A 82 1.05 -3.61 13.78
C ALA A 82 0.47 -5.03 13.66
N THR A 83 -0.83 -5.18 13.41
CA THR A 83 -1.44 -6.51 13.17
C THR A 83 -0.93 -7.20 11.90
N GLN A 84 -0.44 -6.43 10.93
CA GLN A 84 0.18 -6.94 9.70
C GLN A 84 1.69 -7.19 9.85
N GLY A 85 2.24 -7.11 11.06
CA GLY A 85 3.63 -7.44 11.35
C GLY A 85 4.62 -6.31 11.07
N VAL A 86 4.17 -5.06 10.95
CA VAL A 86 5.09 -3.92 10.95
C VAL A 86 5.60 -3.69 12.36
N GLU A 87 6.93 -3.72 12.52
CA GLU A 87 7.60 -3.56 13.81
C GLU A 87 7.16 -2.27 14.53
N PRO A 88 6.84 -2.32 15.84
CA PRO A 88 6.42 -1.14 16.59
C PRO A 88 7.42 0.02 16.55
N SER A 89 8.72 -0.28 16.48
CA SER A 89 9.79 0.74 16.36
C SER A 89 9.75 1.53 15.05
N ARG A 90 9.00 1.05 14.05
CA ARG A 90 8.81 1.71 12.75
C ARG A 90 7.47 2.44 12.66
N LEU A 91 6.62 2.38 13.67
CA LEU A 91 5.32 3.02 13.68
C LEU A 91 5.39 4.31 14.49
N LEU A 92 4.98 5.41 13.89
CA LEU A 92 4.92 6.72 14.51
C LEU A 92 3.45 7.21 14.52
N PRO A 93 2.72 7.00 15.63
CA PRO A 93 1.36 7.53 15.77
C PRO A 93 1.39 9.05 15.82
N LEU A 94 0.86 9.70 14.79
CA LEU A 94 0.90 11.15 14.64
C LEU A 94 -0.16 11.83 15.52
N ARG A 95 0.29 12.79 16.32
CA ARG A 95 -0.52 13.66 17.19
C ARG A 95 -0.29 15.14 16.90
N GLY A 96 0.85 15.47 16.31
CA GLY A 96 1.24 16.83 15.94
C GLY A 96 2.01 16.86 14.63
N GLN A 97 2.08 18.04 14.01
CA GLN A 97 2.75 18.24 12.73
C GLN A 97 4.28 18.08 12.84
N GLU A 98 4.87 18.44 13.98
CA GLU A 98 6.33 18.32 14.21
C GLU A 98 6.82 16.87 14.14
N GLU A 99 5.97 15.92 14.55
CA GLU A 99 6.29 14.49 14.52
C GLU A 99 6.43 13.96 13.08
N VAL A 100 5.78 14.60 12.10
CA VAL A 100 5.81 14.19 10.69
C VAL A 100 7.24 14.14 10.15
N LEU A 101 8.11 15.04 10.59
CA LEU A 101 9.50 15.11 10.15
C LEU A 101 10.36 13.92 10.60
N ASN A 102 9.88 13.15 11.58
CA ASN A 102 10.57 11.94 12.07
C ASN A 102 10.13 10.66 11.34
N ALA A 103 9.20 10.76 10.39
CA ALA A 103 8.79 9.64 9.54
C ALA A 103 9.47 9.70 8.17
N ASP A 104 9.62 8.55 7.51
CA ASP A 104 10.03 8.47 6.11
C ASP A 104 8.83 8.62 5.18
N VAL A 105 7.68 8.07 5.59
CA VAL A 105 6.41 8.13 4.87
C VAL A 105 5.26 8.44 5.81
N VAL A 106 4.21 9.09 5.30
CA VAL A 106 2.96 9.32 6.02
C VAL A 106 1.80 8.69 5.27
N VAL A 107 0.93 7.98 5.99
CA VAL A 107 -0.35 7.49 5.49
C VAL A 107 -1.41 8.56 5.74
N VAL A 108 -1.62 9.44 4.77
CA VAL A 108 -2.54 10.58 4.87
C VAL A 108 -3.98 10.10 4.65
N THR A 109 -4.67 9.84 5.77
CA THR A 109 -6.10 9.55 5.80
C THR A 109 -6.94 10.83 5.77
N PRO A 110 -8.26 10.75 5.52
CA PRO A 110 -9.15 11.90 5.69
C PRO A 110 -9.07 12.53 7.09
N ALA A 111 -8.93 11.73 8.15
CA ALA A 111 -8.83 12.22 9.52
C ALA A 111 -7.54 13.03 9.75
N LEU A 112 -6.40 12.57 9.23
CA LEU A 112 -5.15 13.35 9.30
C LEU A 112 -5.22 14.63 8.46
N ARG A 113 -5.92 14.58 7.32
CA ARG A 113 -6.13 15.77 6.49
C ARG A 113 -6.99 16.82 7.21
N GLU A 114 -8.01 16.40 7.95
CA GLU A 114 -8.81 17.31 8.80
C GLU A 114 -7.99 17.86 9.97
N LEU A 115 -7.14 17.03 10.59
CA LEU A 115 -6.31 17.44 11.72
C LEU A 115 -5.21 18.43 11.33
N PHE A 116 -4.53 18.20 10.22
CA PHE A 116 -3.36 19.00 9.82
C PHE A 116 -3.64 20.01 8.71
N GLY A 117 -4.77 19.88 8.01
CA GLY A 117 -5.14 20.75 6.90
C GLY A 117 -4.00 20.86 5.86
N PRO A 118 -3.68 22.07 5.38
CA PRO A 118 -2.57 22.29 4.45
C PRO A 118 -1.18 22.17 5.10
N GLY A 119 -1.09 21.94 6.42
CA GLY A 119 0.19 21.87 7.14
C GLY A 119 1.11 20.74 6.67
N LEU A 120 0.60 19.70 6.01
CA LEU A 120 1.45 18.62 5.48
C LEU A 120 2.15 19.00 4.17
N GLU A 121 1.62 19.95 3.40
CA GLU A 121 2.11 20.26 2.05
C GLU A 121 3.58 20.72 2.00
N PRO A 122 4.09 21.54 2.94
CA PRO A 122 5.49 21.98 2.89
C PRO A 122 6.51 20.87 3.16
N VAL A 123 6.08 19.78 3.82
CA VAL A 123 6.95 18.73 4.37
C VAL A 123 6.69 17.35 3.78
N THR A 124 5.81 17.23 2.78
CA THR A 124 5.52 15.97 2.09
C THR A 124 5.64 16.12 0.57
N ALA A 125 5.99 15.04 -0.10
CA ALA A 125 6.06 15.01 -1.56
C ALA A 125 4.67 15.23 -2.19
N THR A 126 4.64 15.97 -3.30
CA THR A 126 3.39 16.30 -4.01
C THR A 126 2.79 15.08 -4.68
N GLU A 127 3.58 14.28 -5.38
CA GLU A 127 3.12 13.01 -5.95
C GLU A 127 3.14 11.90 -4.88
N PRO A 128 2.02 11.19 -4.65
CA PRO A 128 1.99 10.12 -3.68
C PRO A 128 2.70 8.87 -4.21
N LEU A 129 3.34 8.13 -3.30
CA LEU A 129 3.91 6.82 -3.60
C LEU A 129 2.82 5.82 -3.99
N ALA A 130 1.64 5.95 -3.39
CA ALA A 130 0.43 5.23 -3.73
C ALA A 130 -0.81 5.97 -3.25
N THR A 131 -1.94 5.69 -3.91
CA THR A 131 -3.26 6.19 -3.55
C THR A 131 -4.22 5.01 -3.45
N VAL A 132 -4.98 4.94 -2.36
CA VAL A 132 -6.01 3.92 -2.11
C VAL A 132 -7.27 4.64 -1.67
N GLY A 133 -8.25 4.74 -2.58
CA GLY A 133 -9.44 5.55 -2.34
C GLY A 133 -9.08 6.98 -1.96
N ALA A 134 -9.52 7.44 -0.78
CA ALA A 134 -9.21 8.78 -0.28
C ALA A 134 -7.88 8.88 0.51
N ILE A 135 -7.16 7.77 0.67
CA ILE A 135 -5.91 7.67 1.42
C ILE A 135 -4.73 7.84 0.47
N ARG A 136 -3.79 8.70 0.84
CA ARG A 136 -2.54 8.91 0.10
C ARG A 136 -1.37 8.48 0.95
N ILE A 137 -0.44 7.71 0.39
CA ILE A 137 0.84 7.41 1.03
C ILE A 137 1.89 8.32 0.40
N VAL A 138 2.45 9.22 1.20
CA VAL A 138 3.37 10.26 0.72
C VAL A 138 4.72 10.14 1.42
N GLN A 139 5.78 10.47 0.70
CA GLN A 139 7.12 10.59 1.28
C GLN A 139 7.26 11.88 2.07
N VAL A 140 7.94 11.82 3.22
CA VAL A 140 8.32 13.00 3.98
C VAL A 140 9.55 13.64 3.36
N THR A 141 9.58 14.97 3.34
CA THR A 141 10.66 15.78 2.78
C THR A 141 11.25 16.68 3.88
N PRO A 142 12.19 16.18 4.70
CA PRO A 142 12.66 16.91 5.88
C PRO A 142 13.30 18.27 5.56
N GLN A 143 13.92 18.40 4.38
CA GLN A 143 14.51 19.64 3.88
C GLN A 143 13.53 20.51 3.09
N GLY A 144 12.24 20.17 3.11
CA GLY A 144 11.14 20.84 2.43
C GLY A 144 10.91 20.40 0.98
N VAL A 145 9.67 20.54 0.54
CA VAL A 145 9.19 20.10 -0.79
C VAL A 145 9.98 20.73 -1.96
N GLY A 146 10.41 21.98 -1.83
CA GLY A 146 11.19 22.67 -2.88
C GLY A 146 12.60 22.12 -3.06
N THR A 147 13.27 21.72 -1.98
CA THR A 147 14.58 21.05 -2.02
C THR A 147 14.44 19.66 -2.61
N PHE A 148 13.39 18.94 -2.18
CA PHE A 148 13.08 17.61 -2.70
C PHE A 148 12.80 17.62 -4.20
N ALA A 149 12.00 18.56 -4.71
CA ALA A 149 11.70 18.69 -6.14
C ALA A 149 12.97 18.88 -6.99
N LYS A 150 13.92 19.70 -6.51
CA LYS A 150 15.23 19.87 -7.18
C LYS A 150 16.06 18.58 -7.17
N ALA A 151 16.05 17.85 -6.06
CA ALA A 151 16.75 16.57 -5.94
C ALA A 151 16.14 15.53 -6.89
N LEU A 152 14.82 15.47 -7.01
CA LEU A 152 14.10 14.58 -7.90
C LEU A 152 14.41 14.87 -9.38
N GLU A 153 14.46 16.15 -9.77
CA GLU A 153 14.82 16.53 -11.14
C GLU A 153 16.28 16.19 -11.48
N ARG A 154 17.20 16.29 -10.52
CA ARG A 154 18.58 15.81 -10.69
C ARG A 154 18.60 14.28 -10.82
N ASP A 155 17.99 13.57 -9.89
CA ASP A 155 17.92 12.11 -9.87
C ASP A 155 17.35 11.55 -11.19
N LYS A 156 16.30 12.16 -11.72
CA LYS A 156 15.70 11.78 -13.00
C LYS A 156 16.66 11.94 -14.20
N ARG A 157 17.50 12.98 -14.20
CA ARG A 157 18.54 13.13 -15.24
C ARG A 157 19.59 12.04 -15.11
N ASP A 158 20.08 11.80 -13.89
CA ASP A 158 21.08 10.76 -13.63
C ASP A 158 20.55 9.36 -14.03
N ARG A 159 19.29 9.05 -13.70
CA ARG A 159 18.61 7.80 -14.10
C ARG A 159 18.43 7.67 -15.60
N ARG A 160 18.18 8.78 -16.30
CA ARG A 160 18.08 8.79 -17.76
C ARG A 160 19.42 8.48 -18.42
N ASP A 161 20.49 9.08 -17.91
CA ASP A 161 21.83 8.88 -18.47
C ASP A 161 22.29 7.44 -18.21
N ALA A 162 22.15 6.95 -16.97
CA ALA A 162 22.42 5.54 -16.64
C ALA A 162 21.54 4.56 -17.42
N GLY A 163 20.25 4.88 -17.61
CA GLY A 163 19.34 4.07 -18.43
C GLY A 163 19.77 3.98 -19.89
N ARG A 164 20.28 5.08 -20.48
CA ARG A 164 20.83 5.08 -21.84
C ARG A 164 22.13 4.29 -21.94
N GLU A 165 22.99 4.39 -20.94
CA GLU A 165 24.23 3.59 -20.87
C GLU A 165 23.92 2.09 -20.79
N LEU A 166 22.96 1.68 -19.96
CA LEU A 166 22.49 0.29 -19.90
C LEU A 166 21.94 -0.19 -21.24
N LEU A 167 21.18 0.64 -21.95
CA LEU A 167 20.63 0.30 -23.27
C LEU A 167 21.72 0.19 -24.36
N ALA A 168 22.88 0.80 -24.16
CA ALA A 168 24.02 0.64 -25.05
C ALA A 168 24.83 -0.64 -24.76
N ASN A 169 24.61 -1.29 -23.61
CA ASN A 169 25.30 -2.52 -23.24
C ASN A 169 24.74 -3.72 -24.04
N PRO A 170 25.56 -4.43 -24.86
CA PRO A 170 25.09 -5.53 -25.69
C PRO A 170 24.62 -6.76 -24.91
N ARG A 171 24.89 -6.82 -23.60
CA ARG A 171 24.40 -7.87 -22.70
C ARG A 171 23.06 -7.55 -22.07
N LEU A 172 22.48 -6.37 -22.31
CA LEU A 172 21.15 -6.02 -21.85
C LEU A 172 20.22 -5.76 -23.04
N ALA A 173 19.18 -6.56 -23.13
CA ALA A 173 18.06 -6.34 -24.05
C ALA A 173 16.78 -6.14 -23.24
N ALA A 174 15.80 -5.46 -23.84
CA ALA A 174 14.54 -5.13 -23.16
C ALA A 174 13.39 -5.06 -24.16
N THR A 175 12.16 -5.25 -23.67
CA THR A 175 10.96 -5.00 -24.48
C THR A 175 10.88 -3.53 -24.91
N PRO A 176 10.15 -3.18 -25.98
CA PRO A 176 10.02 -1.79 -26.41
C PRO A 176 9.48 -0.85 -25.32
N ALA A 177 8.60 -1.34 -24.44
CA ALA A 177 8.10 -0.57 -23.31
C ALA A 177 9.21 -0.33 -22.26
N ALA A 178 9.92 -1.38 -21.84
CA ALA A 178 11.03 -1.29 -20.91
C ALA A 178 12.16 -0.39 -21.43
N THR A 179 12.46 -0.44 -22.73
CA THR A 179 13.43 0.46 -23.38
C THR A 179 13.04 1.93 -23.24
N ARG A 180 11.76 2.27 -23.45
CA ARG A 180 11.28 3.65 -23.27
C ARG A 180 11.38 4.10 -21.80
N GLN A 181 11.03 3.22 -20.86
CA GLN A 181 11.09 3.50 -19.43
C GLN A 181 12.54 3.77 -18.97
N LEU A 182 13.49 2.94 -19.41
CA LEU A 182 14.94 3.14 -19.18
C LEU A 182 15.42 4.46 -19.78
N ALA A 183 15.15 4.69 -21.06
CA ALA A 183 15.58 5.90 -21.76
C ALA A 183 14.90 7.19 -21.23
N GLY A 184 13.75 7.06 -20.57
CA GLY A 184 13.00 8.15 -19.95
C GLY A 184 13.53 8.58 -18.59
N GLY A 185 14.30 7.70 -17.92
CA GLY A 185 14.71 7.86 -16.52
C GLY A 185 13.61 7.50 -15.52
N GLU A 186 12.72 6.57 -15.87
CA GLU A 186 11.53 6.19 -15.09
C GLU A 186 11.79 5.01 -14.13
N VAL A 187 13.00 4.46 -14.13
CA VAL A 187 13.38 3.26 -13.36
C VAL A 187 14.22 3.67 -12.15
N ASP A 188 13.95 3.06 -10.99
CA ASP A 188 14.67 3.33 -9.72
C ASP A 188 16.18 3.13 -9.86
N ALA A 189 16.97 4.03 -9.27
CA ALA A 189 18.43 4.01 -9.33
C ALA A 189 19.04 2.68 -8.85
N ARG A 190 18.48 2.04 -7.83
CA ARG A 190 18.97 0.76 -7.30
C ARG A 190 18.77 -0.37 -8.29
N ILE A 191 17.70 -0.34 -9.07
CA ILE A 191 17.51 -1.27 -10.20
C ILE A 191 18.58 -1.02 -11.25
N LEU A 192 18.83 0.23 -11.64
CA LEU A 192 19.83 0.56 -12.66
C LEU A 192 21.23 0.05 -12.25
N VAL A 193 21.63 0.28 -11.00
CA VAL A 193 22.90 -0.23 -10.44
C VAL A 193 22.93 -1.76 -10.44
N SER A 194 21.85 -2.41 -10.00
CA SER A 194 21.75 -3.88 -9.99
C SER A 194 21.87 -4.46 -11.40
N LEU A 195 21.17 -3.88 -12.37
CA LEU A 195 21.21 -4.31 -13.77
C LEU A 195 22.60 -4.12 -14.37
N ALA A 196 23.29 -3.00 -14.06
CA ALA A 196 24.66 -2.78 -14.50
C ALA A 196 25.61 -3.86 -13.96
N ALA A 197 25.53 -4.15 -12.66
CA ALA A 197 26.34 -5.17 -12.01
C ALA A 197 26.07 -6.57 -12.59
N LEU A 198 24.80 -6.93 -12.78
CA LEU A 198 24.42 -8.21 -13.35
C LEU A 198 24.82 -8.32 -14.83
N ALA A 199 24.68 -7.25 -15.62
CA ALA A 199 25.08 -7.22 -17.03
C ALA A 199 26.61 -7.28 -17.23
N ALA A 200 27.40 -7.08 -16.17
CA ALA A 200 28.85 -7.26 -16.21
C ALA A 200 29.26 -8.72 -16.40
N SER A 201 28.41 -9.69 -16.06
CA SER A 201 28.68 -11.13 -16.22
C SER A 201 27.57 -11.90 -16.94
N HIS A 202 26.34 -11.41 -16.95
CA HIS A 202 25.18 -12.10 -17.52
C HIS A 202 24.57 -11.33 -18.69
N ARG A 203 23.93 -12.07 -19.60
CA ARG A 203 23.04 -11.50 -20.60
C ARG A 203 21.62 -11.46 -20.04
N LEU A 204 20.99 -10.30 -20.02
CA LEU A 204 19.67 -10.10 -19.44
C LEU A 204 18.66 -9.72 -20.52
N TYR A 205 17.46 -10.25 -20.42
CA TYR A 205 16.30 -9.74 -21.15
C TYR A 205 15.24 -9.22 -20.18
N ILE A 206 15.01 -7.90 -20.21
CA ILE A 206 14.05 -7.22 -19.34
C ILE A 206 12.66 -7.26 -19.97
N ARG A 207 11.73 -7.90 -19.29
CA ARG A 207 10.31 -7.96 -19.67
C ARG A 207 9.64 -6.61 -19.45
N GLY A 208 9.84 -6.04 -18.26
CA GLY A 208 9.16 -4.82 -17.86
C GLY A 208 9.55 -4.32 -16.48
N PHE A 209 8.98 -3.17 -16.13
CA PHE A 209 9.11 -2.54 -14.83
C PHE A 209 7.72 -2.26 -14.24
N GLY A 210 7.63 -2.17 -12.92
CA GLY A 210 6.37 -1.93 -12.22
C GLY A 210 6.54 -1.29 -10.84
N ASP A 211 5.41 -1.14 -10.15
CA ASP A 211 5.35 -0.61 -8.77
C ASP A 211 5.83 0.85 -8.60
N GLY A 212 5.62 1.66 -9.66
CA GLY A 212 5.76 3.12 -9.62
C GLY A 212 4.47 3.80 -9.14
N GLY A 213 4.55 5.10 -8.85
CA GLY A 213 3.40 5.95 -8.55
C GLY A 213 2.60 6.31 -9.82
N ALA A 214 1.67 7.27 -9.72
CA ALA A 214 0.88 7.65 -10.90
C ALA A 214 1.73 8.36 -11.96
N ASP A 215 2.72 9.16 -11.53
CA ASP A 215 3.80 9.63 -12.40
C ASP A 215 5.14 8.93 -12.09
N PRO A 216 5.63 8.03 -12.97
CA PRO A 216 6.92 7.36 -12.78
C PRO A 216 8.14 8.30 -12.89
N ARG A 217 7.95 9.55 -13.31
CA ARG A 217 8.99 10.58 -13.30
C ARG A 217 9.26 11.08 -11.89
N GLU A 218 8.23 11.13 -11.05
CA GLU A 218 8.35 11.53 -9.65
C GLU A 218 8.50 10.32 -8.73
N VAL A 219 7.80 9.22 -9.01
CA VAL A 219 7.86 7.98 -8.23
C VAL A 219 8.24 6.81 -9.16
N PRO A 220 9.54 6.52 -9.34
CA PRO A 220 10.01 5.59 -10.35
C PRO A 220 9.55 4.15 -10.10
N TYR A 221 9.64 3.33 -11.16
CA TYR A 221 9.41 1.90 -11.05
C TYR A 221 10.47 1.23 -10.16
N ARG A 222 10.01 0.56 -9.11
CA ARG A 222 10.84 -0.13 -8.10
C ARG A 222 10.82 -1.65 -8.21
N THR A 223 10.14 -2.19 -9.22
CA THR A 223 10.19 -3.61 -9.57
C THR A 223 10.75 -3.77 -10.99
N VAL A 224 11.64 -4.74 -11.19
CA VAL A 224 12.06 -5.22 -12.52
C VAL A 224 11.71 -6.69 -12.67
N GLU A 225 11.28 -7.05 -13.87
CA GLU A 225 11.00 -8.42 -14.28
C GLU A 225 11.96 -8.83 -15.40
N VAL A 226 12.79 -9.82 -15.12
CA VAL A 226 13.77 -10.38 -16.06
C VAL A 226 13.24 -11.72 -16.56
N SER A 227 12.96 -11.83 -17.86
CA SER A 227 12.42 -13.07 -18.45
C SER A 227 13.48 -13.97 -19.07
N SER A 228 14.73 -13.51 -19.17
CA SER A 228 15.84 -14.37 -19.56
C SER A 228 17.15 -13.94 -18.91
N VAL A 229 17.93 -14.92 -18.47
CA VAL A 229 19.31 -14.80 -18.02
C VAL A 229 20.15 -15.76 -18.86
N ASP A 230 21.20 -15.27 -19.49
CA ASP A 230 22.11 -16.02 -20.38
C ASP A 230 21.40 -16.79 -21.49
N GLY A 231 20.31 -16.20 -22.02
CA GLY A 231 19.52 -16.77 -23.11
C GLY A 231 18.52 -17.86 -22.69
N SER A 232 18.42 -18.16 -21.40
CA SER A 232 17.52 -19.18 -20.85
C SER A 232 16.46 -18.58 -19.94
N GLU A 233 15.35 -19.30 -19.76
CA GLU A 233 14.31 -18.95 -18.78
C GLU A 233 14.87 -19.07 -17.34
N PRO A 234 14.62 -18.10 -16.45
CA PRO A 234 15.12 -18.15 -15.07
C PRO A 234 14.53 -19.31 -14.26
N THR A 235 15.39 -20.12 -13.64
CA THR A 235 15.00 -21.17 -12.69
C THR A 235 15.73 -20.93 -11.36
N SER A 236 15.21 -21.45 -10.25
CA SER A 236 15.84 -21.27 -8.94
C SER A 236 17.31 -21.72 -8.90
N GLU A 237 17.65 -22.76 -9.67
CA GLU A 237 19.02 -23.23 -9.79
C GLU A 237 19.87 -22.26 -10.62
N SER A 238 19.40 -21.86 -11.81
CA SER A 238 20.19 -21.04 -12.75
C SER A 238 20.49 -19.64 -12.23
N VAL A 239 19.60 -19.04 -11.43
CA VAL A 239 19.80 -17.69 -10.87
C VAL A 239 20.22 -17.69 -9.40
N SER A 240 20.53 -18.84 -8.80
CA SER A 240 20.88 -18.93 -7.37
C SER A 240 22.05 -18.01 -6.97
N GLY A 241 23.06 -17.87 -7.85
CA GLY A 241 24.17 -16.94 -7.65
C GLY A 241 23.75 -15.46 -7.69
N ILE A 242 22.84 -15.11 -8.61
CA ILE A 242 22.27 -13.76 -8.73
C ILE A 242 21.46 -13.41 -7.49
N ILE A 243 20.62 -14.34 -7.02
CA ILE A 243 19.82 -14.17 -5.81
C ILE A 243 20.74 -13.90 -4.62
N ARG A 244 21.75 -14.74 -4.40
CA ARG A 244 22.71 -14.56 -3.30
C ARG A 244 23.46 -13.23 -3.38
N PHE A 245 23.85 -12.81 -4.59
CA PHE A 245 24.52 -11.52 -4.81
C PHE A 245 23.63 -10.33 -4.43
N LEU A 246 22.35 -10.38 -4.81
CA LEU A 246 21.37 -9.33 -4.53
C LEU A 246 20.99 -9.31 -3.04
N GLU A 247 20.82 -10.48 -2.41
CA GLU A 247 20.51 -10.60 -0.99
C GLU A 247 21.69 -10.18 -0.09
N ALA A 248 22.92 -10.30 -0.58
CA ALA A 248 24.11 -9.82 0.13
C ALA A 248 24.32 -8.30 0.04
N GLN A 249 23.48 -7.58 -0.72
CA GLN A 249 23.51 -6.11 -0.73
C GLN A 249 23.05 -5.56 0.62
N GLU A 250 23.64 -4.44 1.03
CA GLU A 250 23.38 -3.82 2.33
C GLU A 250 22.55 -2.54 2.20
N SER A 251 21.91 -2.16 3.32
CA SER A 251 21.21 -0.88 3.49
C SER A 251 20.21 -0.61 2.34
N ARG A 252 20.26 0.57 1.73
CA ARG A 252 19.33 1.01 0.68
C ARG A 252 19.36 0.15 -0.57
N PHE A 253 20.43 -0.60 -0.82
CA PHE A 253 20.57 -1.48 -1.99
C PHE A 253 20.14 -2.93 -1.71
N HIS A 254 19.65 -3.25 -0.51
CA HIS A 254 19.02 -4.53 -0.24
C HIS A 254 17.60 -4.56 -0.83
N PRO A 255 17.29 -5.49 -1.76
CA PRO A 255 15.93 -5.65 -2.28
C PRO A 255 15.00 -6.22 -1.22
N ILE A 256 13.71 -5.88 -1.30
CA ILE A 256 12.67 -6.43 -0.41
C ILE A 256 12.05 -7.72 -0.95
N GLU A 257 12.31 -8.03 -2.22
CA GLU A 257 11.89 -9.27 -2.87
C GLU A 257 12.89 -9.62 -3.97
N VAL A 258 13.37 -10.85 -3.96
CA VAL A 258 14.09 -11.47 -5.07
C VAL A 258 13.56 -12.89 -5.21
N ASN A 259 12.79 -13.18 -6.26
CA ASN A 259 12.21 -14.52 -6.43
C ASN A 259 11.97 -14.88 -7.90
N ILE A 260 11.75 -16.16 -8.11
CA ILE A 260 11.18 -16.66 -9.36
C ILE A 260 9.66 -16.57 -9.26
N ALA A 261 9.04 -15.95 -10.26
CA ALA A 261 7.59 -15.83 -10.35
C ALA A 261 7.10 -16.29 -11.73
N ARG A 262 5.84 -16.72 -11.81
CA ARG A 262 5.14 -16.93 -13.08
C ARG A 262 3.98 -15.92 -13.18
N PRO A 263 4.17 -14.80 -13.88
CA PRO A 263 3.12 -13.81 -14.09
C PRO A 263 1.93 -14.43 -14.83
N VAL A 264 0.72 -13.97 -14.54
CA VAL A 264 -0.53 -14.52 -15.12
C VAL A 264 -0.56 -14.33 -16.65
N ASP A 265 0.09 -13.28 -17.14
CA ASP A 265 0.22 -12.90 -18.55
C ASP A 265 1.52 -13.43 -19.20
N ALA A 266 2.23 -14.33 -18.52
CA ALA A 266 3.48 -14.90 -19.01
C ALA A 266 3.36 -16.41 -19.21
N VAL A 267 3.85 -16.89 -20.35
CA VAL A 267 4.00 -18.31 -20.64
C VAL A 267 5.18 -18.92 -19.87
N SER A 268 6.16 -18.07 -19.51
CA SER A 268 7.44 -18.43 -18.87
C SER A 268 7.58 -17.78 -17.49
N THR A 269 8.46 -18.34 -16.66
CA THR A 269 8.89 -17.73 -15.41
C THR A 269 9.73 -16.47 -15.65
N ILE A 270 9.81 -15.63 -14.63
CA ILE A 270 10.67 -14.46 -14.54
C ILE A 270 11.48 -14.53 -13.25
N LEU A 271 12.62 -13.85 -13.23
CA LEU A 271 13.22 -13.35 -12.00
C LEU A 271 12.64 -11.95 -11.72
N ARG A 272 11.98 -11.80 -10.57
CA ARG A 272 11.47 -10.52 -10.09
C ARG A 272 12.38 -9.99 -8.99
N ILE A 273 12.73 -8.72 -9.09
CA ILE A 273 13.50 -7.98 -8.09
C ILE A 273 12.69 -6.74 -7.72
N ARG A 274 12.42 -6.52 -6.43
CA ARG A 274 11.71 -5.34 -5.92
C ARG A 274 12.50 -4.63 -4.84
N TYR A 275 12.45 -3.30 -4.87
CA TYR A 275 13.02 -2.42 -3.87
C TYR A 275 11.97 -1.67 -3.05
N ALA A 276 12.31 -1.37 -1.79
CA ALA A 276 11.42 -0.66 -0.87
C ALA A 276 11.09 0.77 -1.35
N ALA A 277 9.89 1.25 -1.04
CA ALA A 277 9.54 2.66 -1.09
C ALA A 277 10.01 3.40 0.19
N PRO A 278 10.31 4.69 0.10
CA PRO A 278 10.45 5.48 -1.13
C PRO A 278 11.73 5.14 -1.89
N SER A 279 11.83 5.63 -3.13
CA SER A 279 13.08 5.61 -3.89
C SER A 279 14.07 6.65 -3.34
N PRO A 280 15.35 6.29 -3.15
CA PRO A 280 16.35 7.24 -2.70
C PRO A 280 16.71 8.22 -3.84
N THR A 281 16.71 9.52 -3.55
CA THR A 281 17.16 10.54 -4.51
C THR A 281 18.69 10.65 -4.49
N GLY A 282 19.30 10.86 -5.67
CA GLY A 282 20.74 11.15 -5.77
C GLY A 282 21.66 9.93 -5.61
N SER A 283 21.13 8.72 -5.76
CA SER A 283 21.90 7.49 -5.51
C SER A 283 22.96 7.15 -6.57
N LEU A 284 22.94 7.84 -7.72
CA LEU A 284 23.85 7.59 -8.85
C LEU A 284 25.05 8.54 -8.90
N THR A 285 25.08 9.55 -8.04
CA THR A 285 26.14 10.58 -7.99
C THR A 285 26.94 10.54 -6.68
N SER A 286 26.85 9.42 -5.94
CA SER A 286 27.60 9.16 -4.71
C SER A 286 29.00 8.62 -4.99
#